data_AF-A0A7J3QYG0-F1
#
_entry.id   AF-A0A7J3QYG0-F1
#
_cell.length_a   1.000
_cell.length_b   1.000
_cell.length_c   1.000
_cell.angle_alpha   90.00
_cell.angle_beta   90.00
_cell.angle_gamma   90.00
#
_symmetry.space_group_name_H-M   'P 1'
#
loop_
_entity.id
_entity.type
_entity.pdbx_description
1 polymer ?
#
loop_
_entity_poly.entity_id
_entity_poly.type
_entity_poly.pdbx_seq_one_letter_code
_entity_poly.pdbx_strand_id
1 'polypeptide(L)'
;MRVTRRHQAGNGRKELKASECLTLHGGCRLLSKSPLGYVDVRVFVHATEDEEKVLTAVRNILPREVAEDAVFTRKNLSGHHGNPILLVEAKLTDRAKLPMVLKKIAESLSPLDRENLTENIETHMERGNLYLRLDKQAAYFGKVKLGSADAVHLKFHFRNRTVVEILDFCTDAGLIHAENLH
;
A
#
# COMPACT_ATOMS: atom_id res chain seq x y z
N MET A 1 -74.24 -9.72 3.38
CA MET A 1 -74.00 -10.23 4.75
C MET A 1 -72.54 -10.64 4.88
N ARG A 2 -71.90 -10.23 5.98
CA ARG A 2 -70.53 -10.50 6.46
C ARG A 2 -69.33 -9.96 5.66
N VAL A 3 -68.92 -8.78 6.14
CA VAL A 3 -67.55 -8.26 6.17
C VAL A 3 -66.66 -9.21 7.00
N THR A 4 -65.46 -9.53 6.50
CA THR A 4 -64.35 -10.06 7.31
C THR A 4 -63.06 -9.27 7.03
N ARG A 5 -62.33 -9.04 8.12
CA ARG A 5 -61.29 -8.03 8.34
C ARG A 5 -59.90 -8.43 7.83
N ARG A 6 -59.15 -7.38 7.46
CA ARG A 6 -57.73 -7.04 7.74
C ARG A 6 -56.71 -8.16 8.01
N HIS A 7 -55.56 -8.07 7.34
CA HIS A 7 -54.18 -7.96 7.88
C HIS A 7 -53.28 -7.48 6.73
N GLN A 8 -52.62 -6.30 6.82
CA GLN A 8 -51.20 -6.10 7.21
C GLN A 8 -50.24 -7.06 6.49
N ALA A 9 -49.03 -6.72 6.05
CA ALA A 9 -48.17 -5.53 5.93
C ALA A 9 -46.88 -6.09 5.29
N GLY A 10 -46.01 -5.28 4.68
CA GLY A 10 -44.64 -5.78 4.39
C GLY A 10 -43.92 -5.10 3.24
N ASN A 11 -43.52 -3.85 3.46
CA ASN A 11 -42.55 -3.13 2.66
C ASN A 11 -41.16 -3.82 2.79
N GLY A 12 -40.74 -4.56 1.77
CA GLY A 12 -39.44 -5.24 1.73
C GLY A 12 -38.29 -4.27 1.47
N ARG A 13 -37.82 -3.59 2.52
CA ARG A 13 -36.52 -2.92 2.54
C ARG A 13 -35.43 -3.98 2.34
N LYS A 14 -34.60 -3.83 1.31
CA LYS A 14 -33.36 -4.61 1.18
C LYS A 14 -32.46 -4.28 2.36
N GLU A 15 -32.18 -5.29 3.18
CA GLU A 15 -31.21 -5.24 4.27
C GLU A 15 -29.81 -4.94 3.71
N LEU A 16 -29.23 -3.84 4.17
CA LEU A 16 -27.79 -3.58 4.06
C LEU A 16 -27.11 -4.42 5.14
N LYS A 17 -26.31 -5.41 4.73
CA LYS A 17 -25.44 -6.15 5.65
C LYS A 17 -24.40 -5.18 6.21
N ALA A 18 -24.41 -5.02 7.53
CA ALA A 18 -23.40 -4.33 8.30
C ALA A 18 -22.04 -5.00 8.09
N SER A 19 -21.04 -4.23 7.67
CA SER A 19 -19.63 -4.62 7.81
C SER A 19 -19.24 -4.38 9.26
N GLU A 20 -18.91 -5.46 9.98
CA GLU A 20 -18.37 -5.37 11.33
C GLU A 20 -17.15 -4.47 11.40
N CYS A 21 -17.23 -3.52 12.33
CA CYS A 21 -16.25 -2.50 12.62
C CYS A 21 -15.27 -3.06 13.66
N LEU A 22 -14.04 -3.37 13.25
CA LEU A 22 -12.94 -3.58 14.19
C LEU A 22 -12.52 -2.22 14.75
N THR A 23 -12.82 -2.01 16.03
CA THR A 23 -12.52 -0.80 16.77
C THR A 23 -11.01 -0.69 17.00
N LEU A 24 -10.37 0.32 16.42
CA LEU A 24 -9.05 0.78 16.85
C LEU A 24 -9.24 2.10 17.61
N HIS A 25 -8.76 2.14 18.84
CA HIS A 25 -8.79 3.32 19.69
C HIS A 25 -7.97 4.44 19.04
N GLY A 26 -8.63 5.54 18.68
CA GLY A 26 -8.00 6.76 18.16
C GLY A 26 -8.55 7.21 16.81
N GLY A 27 -9.67 7.92 16.83
CA GLY A 27 -10.04 8.95 15.85
C GLY A 27 -9.96 8.61 14.36
N CYS A 28 -10.63 7.55 13.89
CA CYS A 28 -10.80 7.34 12.45
C CYS A 28 -11.85 8.31 11.89
N ARG A 29 -11.42 9.43 11.27
CA ARG A 29 -12.30 10.18 10.37
C ARG A 29 -12.60 9.30 9.17
N LEU A 30 -13.90 9.13 8.92
CA LEU A 30 -14.49 8.31 7.88
C LEU A 30 -13.86 8.55 6.49
N LEU A 31 -12.97 7.67 6.05
CA LEU A 31 -12.72 7.46 4.62
C LEU A 31 -13.48 6.21 4.19
N SER A 32 -14.75 6.39 3.82
CA SER A 32 -15.67 5.34 3.35
C SER A 32 -15.25 4.65 2.04
N LYS A 33 -14.03 4.90 1.55
CA LYS A 33 -13.34 4.13 0.52
C LYS A 33 -11.86 4.51 0.51
N SER A 34 -10.95 3.52 0.51
CA SER A 34 -9.52 3.78 0.31
C SER A 34 -9.30 4.59 -0.99
N PRO A 35 -8.56 5.72 -0.93
CA PRO A 35 -8.25 6.53 -2.12
C PRO A 35 -7.25 5.82 -3.05
N LEU A 36 -6.59 4.77 -2.55
CA LEU A 36 -5.71 3.92 -3.34
C LEU A 36 -6.52 3.11 -4.37
N GLY A 37 -6.07 3.18 -5.62
CA GLY A 37 -6.56 2.35 -6.71
C GLY A 37 -5.86 0.99 -6.74
N TYR A 38 -4.53 1.00 -6.73
CA TYR A 38 -3.67 -0.18 -6.70
C TYR A 38 -2.25 0.22 -6.28
N VAL A 39 -1.42 -0.77 -5.96
CA VAL A 39 0.00 -0.58 -5.68
C VAL A 39 0.80 -1.48 -6.61
N ASP A 40 1.74 -0.90 -7.36
CA ASP A 40 2.73 -1.69 -8.10
C ASP A 40 3.95 -1.93 -7.21
N VAL A 41 4.41 -3.17 -7.17
CA VAL A 41 5.64 -3.59 -6.51
C VAL A 41 6.60 -4.10 -7.58
N ARG A 42 7.82 -3.58 -7.61
CA ARG A 42 8.86 -3.97 -8.56
C ARG A 42 10.18 -4.18 -7.86
N VAL A 43 10.91 -5.21 -8.26
CA VAL A 43 12.26 -5.46 -7.78
C VAL A 43 13.10 -6.11 -8.88
N PHE A 44 14.36 -5.75 -8.95
CA PHE A 44 15.33 -6.39 -9.83
C PHE A 44 16.09 -7.48 -9.07
N VAL A 45 16.30 -8.61 -9.73
CA VAL A 45 17.14 -9.70 -9.29
C VAL A 45 18.32 -9.77 -10.25
N HIS A 46 19.51 -9.50 -9.72
CA HIS A 46 20.76 -9.58 -10.44
C HIS A 46 21.27 -11.02 -10.52
N ALA A 47 22.14 -11.32 -11.48
CA ALA A 47 22.69 -12.66 -11.70
C ALA A 47 23.41 -13.27 -10.48
N THR A 48 23.92 -12.43 -9.56
CA THR A 48 24.60 -12.87 -8.33
C THR A 48 23.64 -13.10 -7.16
N GLU A 49 22.35 -12.84 -7.35
CA GLU A 49 21.34 -12.91 -6.29
C GLU A 49 20.49 -14.17 -6.39
N ASP A 50 19.95 -14.57 -5.24
CA ASP A 50 18.97 -15.64 -5.14
C ASP A 50 17.56 -15.03 -5.24
N GLU A 51 16.81 -15.45 -6.25
CA GLU A 51 15.45 -14.95 -6.51
C GLU A 51 14.52 -15.15 -5.30
N GLU A 52 14.57 -16.30 -4.63
CA GLU A 52 13.68 -16.60 -3.49
C GLU A 52 14.01 -15.72 -2.28
N LYS A 53 15.29 -15.39 -2.07
CA LYS A 53 15.69 -14.42 -1.04
C LYS A 53 15.16 -13.02 -1.37
N VAL A 54 15.21 -12.60 -2.63
CA VAL A 54 14.66 -11.31 -3.05
C VAL A 54 13.13 -11.30 -2.88
N LEU A 55 12.43 -12.37 -3.26
CA LEU A 55 10.99 -12.50 -3.02
C LEU A 55 10.65 -12.48 -1.53
N THR A 56 11.49 -13.09 -0.69
CA THR A 56 11.35 -13.02 0.78
C THR A 56 11.46 -11.59 1.28
N ALA A 57 12.40 -10.79 0.76
CA ALA A 57 12.50 -9.38 1.08
C ALA A 57 11.22 -8.60 0.74
N VAL A 58 10.65 -8.85 -0.45
CA VAL A 58 9.37 -8.22 -0.84
C VAL A 58 8.23 -8.64 0.08
N ARG A 59 8.12 -9.93 0.42
CA ARG A 59 7.08 -10.45 1.33
C ARG A 59 7.21 -9.85 2.74
N ASN A 60 8.42 -9.62 3.22
CA ASN A 60 8.66 -9.00 4.52
C ASN A 60 8.17 -7.54 4.60
N ILE A 61 8.17 -6.81 3.50
CA ILE A 61 7.64 -5.44 3.42
C ILE A 61 6.10 -5.45 3.52
N LEU A 62 5.44 -6.42 2.91
CA LEU A 62 3.98 -6.46 2.80
C LEU A 62 3.32 -7.07 4.04
N PRO A 63 2.10 -6.64 4.44
CA PRO A 63 1.31 -7.37 5.43
C PRO A 63 1.11 -8.82 4.99
N ARG A 64 1.10 -9.77 5.94
CA ARG A 64 1.07 -11.21 5.63
C ARG A 64 -0.06 -11.58 4.67
N GLU A 65 -1.27 -11.11 4.95
CA GLU A 65 -2.46 -11.35 4.13
C GLU A 65 -2.38 -10.76 2.71
N VAL A 66 -1.55 -9.72 2.52
CA VAL A 66 -1.32 -9.12 1.19
C VAL A 66 -0.20 -9.85 0.47
N ALA A 67 0.81 -10.30 1.21
CA ALA A 67 1.93 -11.07 0.67
C ALA A 67 1.50 -12.46 0.17
N GLU A 68 0.57 -13.11 0.88
CA GLU A 68 0.01 -14.42 0.51
C GLU A 68 -0.84 -14.33 -0.78
N ASP A 69 -1.56 -13.24 -0.98
CA ASP A 69 -2.39 -12.99 -2.17
C ASP A 69 -1.60 -12.42 -3.37
N ALA A 70 -0.33 -12.04 -3.16
CA ALA A 70 0.47 -11.36 -4.18
C ALA A 70 0.91 -12.33 -5.29
N VAL A 71 0.47 -12.05 -6.52
CA VAL A 71 0.91 -12.79 -7.71
C VAL A 71 2.12 -12.09 -8.34
N PHE A 72 3.26 -12.79 -8.35
CA PHE A 72 4.52 -12.30 -8.91
C PHE A 72 4.71 -12.75 -10.36
N THR A 73 4.99 -11.79 -11.23
CA THR A 73 5.33 -11.98 -12.65
C THR A 73 6.82 -11.70 -12.88
N ARG A 74 7.39 -12.38 -13.86
CA ARG A 74 8.83 -12.38 -14.16
C ARG A 74 9.08 -11.90 -15.57
N LYS A 75 10.05 -11.01 -15.76
CA LYS A 75 10.50 -10.50 -17.06
C LYS A 75 12.01 -10.50 -17.13
N ASN A 76 12.57 -11.22 -18.10
CA ASN A 76 13.99 -11.18 -18.38
C ASN A 76 14.33 -9.88 -19.11
N LEU A 77 15.28 -9.14 -18.58
CA LEU A 77 15.83 -7.90 -19.14
C LEU A 77 17.34 -8.05 -19.33
N SER A 78 17.89 -7.25 -20.23
CA SER A 78 19.33 -7.10 -20.39
C SER A 78 19.78 -5.84 -19.65
N GLY A 79 20.71 -6.00 -18.71
CA GLY A 79 21.35 -4.87 -18.04
C GLY A 79 22.25 -4.07 -18.98
N HIS A 80 22.73 -2.91 -18.51
CA HIS A 80 23.57 -2.00 -19.29
C HIS A 80 24.87 -2.66 -19.79
N HIS A 81 25.41 -3.62 -19.04
CA HIS A 81 26.60 -4.41 -19.38
C HIS A 81 26.27 -5.77 -20.03
N GLY A 82 25.05 -5.98 -20.50
CA GLY A 82 24.61 -7.25 -21.11
C GLY A 82 24.34 -8.39 -20.11
N ASN A 83 24.56 -8.16 -18.81
CA ASN A 83 24.23 -9.14 -17.78
C ASN A 83 22.70 -9.35 -17.71
N PRO A 84 22.21 -10.59 -17.59
CA PRO A 84 20.79 -10.84 -17.41
C PRO A 84 20.33 -10.23 -16.08
N ILE A 85 19.23 -9.50 -16.14
CA ILE A 85 18.53 -8.96 -14.97
C ILE A 85 17.10 -9.47 -15.04
N LEU A 86 16.64 -10.11 -13.97
CA LEU A 86 15.26 -10.52 -13.85
C LEU A 86 14.47 -9.41 -13.15
N LEU A 87 13.47 -8.86 -13.81
CA LEU A 87 12.48 -7.98 -13.20
C LEU A 87 11.33 -8.83 -12.66
N VAL A 88 11.08 -8.69 -11.36
CA VAL A 88 9.91 -9.26 -10.70
C VAL A 88 8.91 -8.13 -10.41
N GLU A 89 7.65 -8.35 -10.80
CA GLU A 89 6.56 -7.39 -10.60
C GLU A 89 5.35 -8.03 -9.93
N ALA A 90 4.70 -7.32 -9.03
CA ALA A 90 3.38 -7.65 -8.51
C ALA A 90 2.48 -6.41 -8.53
N LYS A 91 1.17 -6.62 -8.78
CA LYS A 91 0.17 -5.56 -8.76
C LYS A 91 -0.89 -5.87 -7.71
N LEU A 92 -0.88 -5.11 -6.62
CA LEU A 92 -1.82 -5.25 -5.51
C LEU A 92 -3.10 -4.48 -5.85
N THR A 93 -4.23 -5.17 -5.99
CA THR A 93 -5.49 -4.57 -6.47
C THR A 93 -6.64 -4.61 -5.46
N ASP A 94 -6.51 -5.37 -4.38
CA ASP A 94 -7.51 -5.39 -3.30
C ASP A 94 -7.44 -4.09 -2.49
N ARG A 95 -8.29 -3.14 -2.87
CA ARG A 95 -8.38 -1.79 -2.31
C ARG A 95 -8.68 -1.77 -0.81
N ALA A 96 -9.30 -2.81 -0.26
CA ALA A 96 -9.56 -2.88 1.18
C ALA A 96 -8.25 -3.10 1.97
N LYS A 97 -7.29 -3.83 1.38
CA LYS A 97 -6.01 -4.17 2.01
C LYS A 97 -4.89 -3.16 1.75
N LEU A 98 -4.97 -2.36 0.68
CA LEU A 98 -3.90 -1.41 0.32
C LEU A 98 -3.51 -0.43 1.44
N PRO A 99 -4.43 0.16 2.23
CA PRO A 99 -4.06 1.02 3.35
C PRO A 99 -3.17 0.32 4.38
N MET A 100 -3.34 -0.98 4.58
CA MET A 100 -2.53 -1.76 5.52
C MET A 100 -1.07 -1.87 5.06
N VAL A 101 -0.82 -1.85 3.74
CA VAL A 101 0.55 -1.85 3.19
C VAL A 101 1.26 -0.56 3.59
N LEU A 102 0.61 0.59 3.36
CA LEU A 102 1.18 1.89 3.70
C LEU A 102 1.41 2.02 5.20
N LYS A 103 0.43 1.60 6.01
CA LYS A 103 0.51 1.62 7.47
C LYS A 103 1.65 0.74 8.01
N LYS A 104 1.80 -0.49 7.51
CA LYS A 104 2.90 -1.37 7.91
C LYS A 104 4.26 -0.73 7.62
N ILE A 105 4.42 -0.11 6.44
CA ILE A 105 5.66 0.60 6.08
C ILE A 105 5.90 1.76 7.06
N ALA A 106 4.89 2.59 7.31
CA ALA A 106 4.97 3.72 8.23
C ALA A 106 5.41 3.28 9.64
N GLU A 107 4.79 2.23 10.19
CA GLU A 107 5.11 1.67 11.50
C GLU A 107 6.51 1.07 11.59
N SER A 108 7.06 0.60 10.45
CA SER A 108 8.36 -0.05 10.38
C SER A 108 9.52 0.92 10.12
N LEU A 109 9.24 2.15 9.68
CA LEU A 109 10.27 3.18 9.46
C LEU A 109 10.81 3.70 10.79
N SER A 110 12.13 3.89 10.85
CA SER A 110 12.76 4.58 11.97
C SER A 110 12.31 6.05 12.04
N PRO A 111 12.35 6.70 13.22
CA PRO A 111 12.03 8.12 13.33
C PRO A 111 12.85 8.99 12.37
N LEU A 112 14.14 8.70 12.23
CA LEU A 112 15.04 9.43 11.31
C LEU A 112 14.65 9.22 9.85
N ASP A 113 14.33 7.99 9.43
CA ASP A 113 13.88 7.74 8.05
C ASP A 113 12.55 8.43 7.76
N ARG A 114 11.65 8.51 8.76
CA ARG A 114 10.36 9.19 8.64
C ARG A 114 10.52 10.70 8.53
N GLU A 115 11.41 11.28 9.30
CA GLU A 115 11.77 12.70 9.21
C GLU A 115 12.36 13.03 7.84
N ASN A 116 13.35 12.26 7.39
CA ASN A 116 13.91 12.39 6.04
C ASN A 116 12.84 12.26 4.94
N LEU A 117 11.89 11.31 5.07
CA LEU A 117 10.80 11.16 4.12
C LEU A 117 9.85 12.37 4.13
N THR A 118 9.58 12.92 5.31
CA THR A 118 8.71 14.09 5.48
C THR A 118 9.33 15.31 4.80
N GLU A 119 10.61 15.59 5.06
CA GLU A 119 11.35 16.71 4.45
C GLU A 119 11.45 16.61 2.92
N ASN A 120 11.52 15.38 2.39
CA ASN A 120 11.74 15.13 0.97
C ASN A 120 10.49 14.60 0.24
N ILE A 121 9.29 14.71 0.84
CA ILE A 121 8.07 14.05 0.33
C ILE A 121 7.73 14.42 -1.12
N GLU A 122 8.02 15.66 -1.53
CA GLU A 122 7.80 16.12 -2.90
C GLU A 122 8.59 15.30 -3.93
N THR A 123 9.82 14.88 -3.59
CA THR A 123 10.66 14.04 -4.46
C THR A 123 10.12 12.62 -4.60
N HIS A 124 9.29 12.20 -3.65
CA HIS A 124 8.59 10.92 -3.65
C HIS A 124 7.20 11.01 -4.30
N MET A 125 6.77 12.18 -4.76
CA MET A 125 5.46 12.42 -5.35
C MET A 125 5.58 12.78 -6.83
N GLU A 126 4.97 11.99 -7.71
CA GLU A 126 4.95 12.30 -9.14
C GLU A 126 3.61 11.89 -9.77
N ARG A 127 2.99 12.84 -10.50
CA ARG A 127 1.73 12.63 -11.25
C ARG A 127 0.61 12.00 -10.39
N GLY A 128 0.46 12.44 -9.14
CA GLY A 128 -0.55 11.95 -8.20
C GLY A 128 -0.28 10.54 -7.66
N ASN A 129 0.97 10.07 -7.70
CA ASN A 129 1.40 8.80 -7.13
C ASN A 129 2.50 9.02 -6.12
N LEU A 130 2.51 8.20 -5.07
CA LEU A 130 3.60 8.13 -4.11
C LEU A 130 4.55 7.00 -4.51
N TYR A 131 5.85 7.29 -4.47
CA TYR A 131 6.93 6.36 -4.81
C TYR A 131 7.81 6.15 -3.59
N LEU A 132 7.84 4.91 -3.09
CA LEU A 132 8.76 4.50 -2.03
C LEU A 132 9.76 3.51 -2.59
N ARG A 133 11.02 3.67 -2.19
CA ARG A 133 12.11 2.76 -2.53
C ARG A 133 12.68 2.25 -1.22
N LEU A 134 12.55 0.95 -1.00
CA LEU A 134 12.96 0.30 0.24
C LEU A 134 14.19 -0.56 0.01
N ASP A 135 15.18 -0.45 0.88
CA ASP A 135 16.42 -1.20 0.79
C ASP A 135 16.15 -2.71 0.77
N LYS A 136 16.58 -3.37 -0.31
CA LYS A 136 16.30 -4.79 -0.56
C LYS A 136 16.98 -5.71 0.45
N GLN A 137 18.18 -5.35 0.90
CA GLN A 137 18.96 -6.14 1.85
C GLN A 137 18.39 -6.01 3.26
N ALA A 138 18.02 -4.79 3.69
CA ALA A 138 17.33 -4.55 4.96
C ALA A 138 15.98 -5.29 5.00
N ALA A 139 15.23 -5.24 3.90
CA ALA A 139 13.94 -5.92 3.77
C ALA A 139 14.05 -7.45 3.90
N TYR A 140 15.13 -8.05 3.40
CA TYR A 140 15.39 -9.49 3.61
C TYR A 140 15.48 -9.84 5.10
N PHE A 141 16.07 -8.97 5.92
CA PHE A 141 16.14 -9.11 7.37
C PHE A 141 14.89 -8.58 8.12
N GLY A 142 13.80 -8.28 7.41
CA GLY A 142 12.56 -7.82 8.01
C GLY A 142 12.57 -6.36 8.46
N LYS A 143 13.57 -5.57 8.03
CA LYS A 143 13.68 -4.14 8.34
C LYS A 143 13.22 -3.29 7.17
N VAL A 144 12.49 -2.22 7.46
CA VAL A 144 12.10 -1.23 6.45
C VAL A 144 13.03 -0.03 6.57
N LYS A 145 13.76 0.27 5.50
CA LYS A 145 14.66 1.42 5.39
C LYS A 145 14.53 2.02 4.01
N LEU A 146 14.57 3.35 3.90
CA LEU A 146 14.60 4.02 2.60
C LEU A 146 15.92 3.71 1.88
N GLY A 147 15.84 3.40 0.58
CA GLY A 147 16.98 2.99 -0.23
C GLY A 147 16.99 3.65 -1.60
N SER A 148 18.17 4.06 -2.07
CA SER A 148 18.35 4.78 -3.34
C SER A 148 18.98 3.94 -4.45
N ALA A 149 19.71 2.88 -4.13
CA ALA A 149 20.34 1.97 -5.09
C ALA A 149 19.86 0.53 -4.83
N ASP A 150 19.44 -0.18 -5.87
CA ASP A 150 18.95 -1.56 -5.82
C ASP A 150 17.92 -1.83 -4.71
N ALA A 151 16.70 -1.33 -4.93
CA ALA A 151 15.65 -1.27 -3.94
C ALA A 151 14.38 -2.01 -4.40
N VAL A 152 13.53 -2.39 -3.45
CA VAL A 152 12.14 -2.74 -3.73
C VAL A 152 11.37 -1.44 -3.98
N HIS A 153 10.83 -1.28 -5.18
CA HIS A 153 10.07 -0.11 -5.58
C HIS A 153 8.59 -0.36 -5.33
N LEU A 154 7.96 0.52 -4.54
CA LEU A 154 6.51 0.56 -4.36
C LEU A 154 5.97 1.85 -4.96
N LYS A 155 4.99 1.73 -5.85
CA LYS A 155 4.26 2.85 -6.41
C LYS A 155 2.80 2.76 -6.01
N PHE A 156 2.35 3.71 -5.20
CA PHE A 156 0.98 3.83 -4.74
C PHE A 156 0.20 4.73 -5.68
N HIS A 157 -0.79 4.16 -6.37
CA HIS A 157 -1.61 4.90 -7.32
C HIS A 157 -2.90 5.37 -6.66
N PHE A 158 -3.08 6.69 -6.56
CA PHE A 158 -4.27 7.31 -5.98
C PHE A 158 -5.31 7.61 -7.08
N ARG A 159 -6.60 7.51 -6.72
CA ARG A 159 -7.71 7.75 -7.65
C ARG A 159 -8.36 9.10 -7.38
N ASN A 160 -8.31 10.00 -8.36
CA ASN A 160 -9.00 11.29 -8.34
C ASN A 160 -8.71 12.05 -7.03
N ARG A 161 -7.43 12.22 -6.72
CA ARG A 161 -6.96 12.96 -5.54
C ARG A 161 -5.99 14.05 -5.94
N THR A 162 -6.11 15.18 -5.26
CA THR A 162 -5.12 16.25 -5.29
C THR A 162 -3.87 15.83 -4.48
N VAL A 163 -2.75 16.52 -4.69
CA VAL A 163 -1.53 16.26 -3.91
C VAL A 163 -1.79 16.45 -2.42
N VAL A 164 -2.53 17.49 -2.04
CA VAL A 164 -2.90 17.76 -0.64
C VAL A 164 -3.65 16.59 -0.02
N GLU A 165 -4.69 16.07 -0.69
CA GLU A 165 -5.43 14.91 -0.16
C GLU A 165 -4.59 13.62 -0.06
N ILE A 166 -3.56 13.48 -0.90
CA ILE A 166 -2.63 12.36 -0.81
C ILE A 166 -1.73 12.53 0.41
N LEU A 167 -1.23 13.74 0.66
CA LEU A 167 -0.41 14.05 1.82
C LEU A 167 -1.20 13.85 3.11
N ASP A 168 -2.44 14.33 3.18
CA ASP A 168 -3.34 14.07 4.31
C ASP A 168 -3.47 12.57 4.58
N PHE A 169 -3.66 11.76 3.53
CA PHE A 169 -3.72 10.31 3.66
C PHE A 169 -2.40 9.68 4.16
N CYS A 170 -1.25 10.19 3.71
CA CYS A 170 0.06 9.76 4.18
C CYS A 170 0.29 10.13 5.66
N THR A 171 -0.13 11.33 6.06
CA THR A 171 -0.10 11.80 7.45
C THR A 171 -1.00 10.96 8.34
N ASP A 172 -2.24 10.70 7.93
CA ASP A 172 -3.19 9.83 8.64
C ASP A 172 -2.66 8.40 8.80
N ALA A 173 -1.93 7.91 7.80
CA ALA A 173 -1.26 6.60 7.86
C ALA A 173 0.00 6.60 8.75
N GLY A 174 0.44 7.76 9.24
CA GLY A 174 1.66 7.93 10.04
C GLY A 174 2.96 7.84 9.23
N LEU A 175 2.89 7.93 7.90
CA LEU A 175 4.05 7.82 7.01
C LEU A 175 4.92 9.07 7.05
N ILE A 176 4.31 10.24 7.22
CA ILE A 176 4.97 11.54 7.32
C ILE A 176 4.37 12.34 8.48
N HIS A 177 5.11 13.30 9.02
CA HIS A 177 4.60 14.19 10.06
C HIS A 177 3.69 15.29 9.48
N ALA A 178 2.74 15.73 10.30
CA ALA A 178 1.94 16.91 10.02
C ALA A 178 2.74 18.16 10.39
N GLU A 179 3.72 18.56 9.58
CA GLU A 179 4.35 19.88 9.72
C GLU A 179 4.25 20.68 8.43
N ASN A 180 3.93 21.96 8.62
CA ASN A 180 3.44 22.92 7.64
C ASN A 180 4.04 22.78 6.24
N LEU A 181 3.23 22.30 5.28
CA LEU A 181 3.44 22.61 3.88
C LEU A 181 3.35 24.14 3.74
N HIS A 182 4.50 24.80 3.67
CA HIS A 182 4.63 26.23 3.40
C HIS A 182 4.75 26.48 1.90
#